data_AF-A0A7K9XTY2-F1
#
_entry.id   AF-A0A7K9XTY2-F1
#
_cell.length_a   1.000
_cell.length_b   1.000
_cell.length_c   1.000
_cell.angle_alpha   90.00
_cell.angle_beta   90.00
_cell.angle_gamma   90.00
#
_symmetry.space_group_name_H-M   'P 1'
#
loop_
_entity.id
_entity.type
_entity.pdbx_description
1 polymer ?
#
loop_
_entity_poly.entity_id
_entity_poly.type
_entity_poly.pdbx_seq_one_letter_code
_entity_poly.pdbx_strand_id
1 'polypeptide(L)'
;LIPALGVSELEKAKVNISGVIENIRNATSDAMKALETNKLSSTALQNRTTLNMMLVSHERVCAVVNPSCWTHIDESGRISEDLK
;
A
#
# COMPACT_ATOMS: atom_id res chain seq x y z
N LEU A 1 50.43 -18.41 -5.79
CA LEU A 1 49.11 -17.78 -5.58
C LEU A 1 49.35 -16.41 -4.95
N ILE A 2 48.91 -15.30 -5.56
CA ILE A 2 49.13 -13.95 -5.01
C ILE A 2 47.98 -13.66 -4.02
N PRO A 3 48.23 -13.55 -2.70
CA PRO A 3 47.17 -13.40 -1.70
C PRO A 3 46.27 -12.18 -1.92
N ALA A 4 46.81 -11.10 -2.49
CA ALA A 4 46.08 -9.87 -2.80
C ALA A 4 44.93 -10.07 -3.80
N LEU A 5 45.05 -11.04 -4.73
CA LEU A 5 43.98 -11.34 -5.68
C LEU A 5 42.76 -11.92 -4.97
N GLY A 6 42.96 -12.79 -3.98
CA GLY A 6 41.88 -13.40 -3.21
C GLY A 6 41.12 -12.38 -2.34
N VAL A 7 41.82 -11.41 -1.76
CA VAL A 7 41.21 -10.31 -1.00
C VAL A 7 40.33 -9.44 -1.89
N SER A 8 40.81 -9.10 -3.10
CA SER A 8 40.04 -8.28 -4.04
C SER A 8 38.75 -8.95 -4.49
N GLU A 9 38.77 -10.25 -4.80
CA GLU A 9 37.57 -10.99 -5.18
C GLU A 9 36.56 -11.10 -4.03
N LEU A 10 37.06 -11.26 -2.79
CA LEU A 10 36.20 -11.26 -1.60
C LEU A 10 35.53 -9.91 -1.36
N GLU A 11 36.24 -8.80 -1.55
CA GLU A 11 35.68 -7.46 -1.42
C GLU A 11 34.59 -7.18 -2.47
N LYS A 12 34.82 -7.58 -3.73
CA LYS A 12 33.81 -7.50 -4.80
C LYS A 12 32.57 -8.31 -4.46
N ALA A 13 32.76 -9.55 -4.00
CA ALA A 13 31.66 -10.42 -3.59
C ALA A 13 30.85 -9.78 -2.45
N LYS A 14 31.53 -9.18 -1.45
CA LYS A 14 30.87 -8.47 -0.35
C LYS A 14 29.99 -7.32 -0.86
N VAL A 15 30.55 -6.45 -1.70
CA VAL A 15 29.81 -5.30 -2.25
C VAL A 15 28.61 -5.77 -3.07
N ASN A 16 28.77 -6.81 -3.88
CA ASN A 16 27.67 -7.37 -4.68
C ASN A 16 26.54 -7.93 -3.79
N ILE A 17 26.89 -8.71 -2.77
CA ILE A 17 25.93 -9.26 -1.81
C ILE A 17 25.22 -8.13 -1.04
N SER A 18 25.95 -7.10 -0.62
CA SER A 18 25.35 -5.94 0.04
C SER A 18 24.32 -5.24 -0.85
N GLY A 19 24.62 -5.05 -2.15
CA GLY A 19 23.67 -4.47 -3.10
C GLY A 19 22.42 -5.33 -3.30
N VAL A 20 22.57 -6.66 -3.37
CA VAL A 20 21.43 -7.58 -3.46
C VAL A 20 20.54 -7.49 -2.21
N ILE A 21 21.13 -7.46 -1.01
CA ILE A 21 20.39 -7.33 0.25
C ILE A 21 19.62 -6.01 0.30
N GLU A 22 20.23 -4.91 -0.13
CA GLU A 22 19.57 -3.60 -0.16
C GLU A 22 18.37 -3.58 -1.12
N ASN A 23 18.51 -4.19 -2.31
CA ASN A 23 17.41 -4.33 -3.26
C ASN A 23 16.25 -5.16 -2.68
N ILE A 24 16.55 -6.27 -2.00
CA ILE A 24 15.53 -7.10 -1.33
C ILE A 24 14.81 -6.30 -0.24
N ARG A 25 15.56 -5.53 0.56
CA ARG A 25 14.98 -4.68 1.61
C ARG A 25 14.02 -3.65 1.04
N ASN A 26 14.41 -2.97 -0.03
CA ASN A 26 13.58 -1.93 -0.66
C ASN A 26 12.29 -2.55 -1.23
N ALA A 27 12.41 -3.62 -2.02
CA ALA A 27 11.25 -4.32 -2.57
C ALA A 27 10.30 -4.85 -1.48
N THR A 28 10.85 -5.39 -0.39
CA THR A 28 10.04 -5.86 0.76
C THR A 28 9.31 -4.71 1.43
N SER A 29 9.99 -3.57 1.67
CA SER A 29 9.36 -2.41 2.29
C SER A 29 8.22 -1.85 1.43
N ASP A 30 8.40 -1.81 0.12
CA ASP A 30 7.37 -1.29 -0.79
C ASP A 30 6.16 -2.24 -0.85
N ALA A 31 6.40 -3.56 -0.91
CA ALA A 31 5.35 -4.56 -0.84
C ALA A 31 4.56 -4.49 0.47
N MET A 32 5.23 -4.25 1.61
CA MET A 32 4.55 -4.08 2.90
C MET A 32 3.67 -2.83 2.93
N LYS A 33 4.17 -1.69 2.45
CA LYS A 33 3.38 -0.45 2.36
C LYS A 33 2.15 -0.62 1.47
N ALA A 34 2.32 -1.30 0.32
CA ALA A 34 1.23 -1.62 -0.57
C ALA A 34 0.20 -2.51 0.12
N LEU A 35 0.63 -3.55 0.83
CA LEU A 35 -0.27 -4.46 1.55
C LEU A 35 -1.04 -3.76 2.67
N GLU A 36 -0.40 -2.87 3.44
CA GLU A 36 -1.06 -2.09 4.49
C GLU A 36 -2.12 -1.15 3.91
N THR A 37 -1.80 -0.47 2.80
CA THR A 37 -2.72 0.42 2.10
C THR A 37 -3.93 -0.35 1.56
N ASN A 38 -3.68 -1.49 0.91
CA ASN A 38 -4.73 -2.35 0.36
C ASN A 38 -5.67 -2.92 1.44
N LYS A 39 -5.11 -3.36 2.57
CA LYS A 39 -5.91 -3.84 3.71
C LYS A 39 -6.75 -2.74 4.33
N LEU A 40 -6.18 -1.54 4.52
CA LEU A 40 -6.90 -0.41 5.09
C LEU A 40 -8.01 0.07 4.15
N SER A 41 -7.72 0.17 2.85
CA SER A 41 -8.69 0.53 1.81
C SER A 41 -9.87 -0.44 1.76
N SER A 42 -9.59 -1.75 1.75
CA SER A 42 -10.62 -2.80 1.75
C SER A 42 -11.50 -2.74 3.01
N THR A 43 -10.88 -2.56 4.19
CA THR A 43 -11.62 -2.46 5.46
C THR A 43 -12.46 -1.19 5.51
N ALA A 44 -11.93 -0.05 5.06
CA ALA A 44 -12.67 1.22 5.00
C ALA A 44 -13.86 1.13 4.04
N LEU A 45 -13.70 0.49 2.88
CA LEU A 45 -14.78 0.27 1.92
C LEU A 45 -15.86 -0.65 2.49
N GLN A 46 -15.48 -1.75 3.14
CA GLN A 46 -16.43 -2.65 3.81
C GLN A 46 -17.19 -1.97 4.94
N ASN A 47 -16.51 -1.17 5.76
CA ASN A 47 -17.14 -0.36 6.80
C ASN A 47 -18.11 0.65 6.20
N ARG A 48 -17.74 1.34 5.12
CA ARG A 48 -18.63 2.27 4.40
C ARG A 48 -19.87 1.57 3.84
N THR A 49 -19.71 0.41 3.20
CA THR A 49 -20.82 -0.39 2.67
C THR A 49 -21.76 -0.87 3.79
N THR A 50 -21.20 -1.31 4.91
CA THR A 50 -21.98 -1.75 6.07
C THR A 50 -22.75 -0.58 6.69
N LEU A 51 -22.10 0.57 6.88
CA LEU A 51 -22.74 1.79 7.33
C LEU A 51 -23.86 2.22 6.38
N ASN A 52 -23.63 2.14 5.06
CA ASN A 52 -24.65 2.37 4.04
C ASN A 52 -25.85 1.45 4.23
N MET A 53 -25.65 0.14 4.39
CA MET A 53 -26.76 -0.80 4.62
C MET A 53 -27.52 -0.53 5.92
N MET A 54 -26.83 -0.23 7.01
CA MET A 54 -27.47 0.08 8.30
C MET A 54 -28.33 1.35 8.23
N LEU A 55 -27.82 2.37 7.55
CA LEU A 55 -28.44 3.69 7.42
C LEU A 55 -29.39 3.79 6.22
N VAL A 56 -29.50 2.79 5.34
CA VAL A 56 -30.58 2.75 4.32
C VAL A 56 -31.96 2.74 4.98
N SER A 57 -32.06 2.31 6.23
CA SER A 57 -33.28 2.46 7.05
C SER A 57 -33.57 3.90 7.50
N HIS A 58 -32.60 4.81 7.40
CA HIS A 58 -32.66 6.23 7.79
C HIS A 58 -32.06 7.08 6.67
N GLU A 59 -32.86 7.44 5.66
CA GLU A 59 -32.53 8.43 4.60
C GLU A 59 -31.03 8.71 4.39
N ARG A 60 -30.37 7.92 3.53
CA ARG A 60 -29.04 8.13 2.91
C ARG A 60 -27.92 8.62 3.88
N VAL A 61 -26.90 7.78 4.11
CA VAL A 61 -25.69 8.07 4.92
C VAL A 61 -25.10 9.46 4.75
N CYS A 62 -24.98 9.93 3.51
CA CYS A 62 -24.35 11.21 3.24
C CYS A 62 -25.21 12.42 3.66
N ALA A 63 -26.49 12.23 3.96
CA ALA A 63 -27.33 13.25 4.59
C ALA A 63 -27.00 13.41 6.09
N VAL A 64 -26.49 12.36 6.74
CA VAL A 64 -26.18 12.33 8.17
C VAL A 64 -24.72 12.73 8.46
N VAL A 65 -23.77 12.35 7.58
CA VAL A 65 -22.32 12.50 7.85
C VAL A 65 -21.75 13.82 7.31
N ASN A 66 -21.81 14.06 5.99
CA ASN A 66 -21.32 15.26 5.29
C ASN A 66 -21.60 15.14 3.78
N PRO A 67 -21.89 16.22 3.02
CA PRO A 67 -22.03 16.17 1.56
C PRO A 67 -20.78 15.66 0.79
N SER A 68 -19.59 15.67 1.40
CA SER A 68 -18.36 15.08 0.82
C SER A 68 -18.25 13.55 0.98
N CYS A 69 -19.25 12.89 1.57
CA CYS A 69 -19.31 11.44 1.77
C CYS A 69 -19.34 10.60 0.47
N TRP A 70 -19.62 11.23 -0.67
CA TRP A 70 -19.66 10.56 -1.98
C TRP A 70 -18.29 10.32 -2.61
N THR A 71 -17.22 10.92 -2.10
CA THR A 71 -15.90 10.80 -2.72
C THR A 71 -15.12 9.63 -2.10
N HIS A 72 -14.90 8.58 -2.88
CA HIS A 72 -13.85 7.61 -2.61
C HIS A 72 -12.63 7.98 -3.43
N ILE A 73 -11.48 8.13 -2.76
CA ILE A 73 -10.19 8.30 -3.43
C ILE A 73 -9.50 6.94 -3.35
N ASP A 74 -9.30 6.33 -4.52
CA ASP A 74 -8.60 5.06 -4.61
C ASP A 74 -7.08 5.24 -4.39
N GLU A 75 -6.36 4.13 -4.35
CA GLU A 75 -4.90 4.09 -4.12
C GLU A 75 -4.08 4.81 -5.21
N SER A 76 -4.71 5.15 -6.34
CA SER A 76 -4.11 5.92 -7.43
C SER A 76 -4.36 7.43 -7.31
N GLY A 77 -5.03 7.88 -6.24
CA GLY A 77 -5.43 9.26 -6.03
C GLY A 77 -6.60 9.69 -6.93
N ARG A 78 -7.28 8.74 -7.57
CA ARG A 78 -8.43 9.03 -8.42
C ARG A 78 -9.71 9.00 -7.61
N ILE A 79 -10.52 10.03 -7.79
CA ILE A 79 -11.86 10.08 -7.21
C ILE A 79 -12.74 9.16 -8.06
N SER A 80 -13.12 8.00 -7.52
CA SER A 80 -14.25 7.25 -8.09
C SER A 80 -15.52 7.83 -7.49
N GLU A 81 -16.17 8.73 -8.23
CA GLU A 81 -17.56 9.03 -7.95
C GLU A 81 -18.35 7.74 -8.25
N ASP A 82 -18.92 7.12 -7.21
CA ASP A 82 -19.85 6.01 -7.40
C ASP A 82 -20.95 6.49 -8.35
N LEU A 83 -21.04 5.82 -9.51
CA LEU A 83 -22.02 6.09 -10.55
C LEU A 83 -23.44 5.94 -9.97
N LYS A 84 -24.17 7.06 -9.97
CA LYS A 84 -25.63 7.25 -9.82
C LYS A 84 -26.47 6.10 -9.27
#